data_AF-A0A2N2JPT1-F1
#
_entry.id   AF-A0A2N2JPT1-F1
#
_cell.length_a   1.000
_cell.length_b   1.000
_cell.length_c   1.000
_cell.angle_alpha   90.00
_cell.angle_beta   90.00
_cell.angle_gamma   90.00
#
_symmetry.space_group_name_H-M   'P 1'
#
loop_
_entity.id
_entity.type
_entity.pdbx_description
1 polymer ?
#
loop_
_entity_poly.entity_id
_entity_poly.type
_entity_poly.pdbx_seq_one_letter_code
_entity_poly.pdbx_strand_id
1 'polypeptide(L)'
;MVVQGGEVEAWIRARVARVGGAGVTDDDELTGAEGVGFDSVRVVELLLACEERFGVELPAEELLSTPLTIRRLPERVARAGR
;
A
#
# COMPACT_ATOMS: atom_id res chain seq x y z
N MET A 1 -18.23 -3.59 -5.75
CA MET A 1 -17.24 -4.42 -6.46
C MET A 1 -16.54 -5.26 -5.40
N VAL A 2 -16.51 -6.59 -5.51
CA VAL A 2 -15.84 -7.41 -4.48
C VAL A 2 -14.34 -7.37 -4.73
N VAL A 3 -13.60 -6.69 -3.88
CA VAL A 3 -12.14 -6.60 -3.98
C VAL A 3 -11.53 -7.91 -3.47
N GLN A 4 -10.87 -8.68 -4.33
CA GLN A 4 -10.17 -9.91 -3.92
C GLN A 4 -8.81 -9.57 -3.31
N GLY A 5 -8.56 -10.00 -2.07
CA GLY A 5 -7.33 -9.67 -1.34
C GLY A 5 -6.03 -10.04 -2.08
N GLY A 6 -6.02 -11.16 -2.81
CA GLY A 6 -4.86 -11.58 -3.59
C GLY A 6 -4.56 -10.68 -4.81
N GLU A 7 -5.57 -10.06 -5.41
CA GLU A 7 -5.36 -9.09 -6.51
C GLU A 7 -4.72 -7.81 -5.97
N VAL A 8 -5.22 -7.33 -4.83
CA VAL A 8 -4.71 -6.13 -4.16
C VAL A 8 -3.25 -6.30 -3.77
N GLU A 9 -2.92 -7.45 -3.16
CA GLU A 9 -1.56 -7.78 -2.77
C GLU A 9 -0.60 -7.81 -3.95
N ALA A 10 -0.96 -8.53 -5.02
CA ALA A 10 -0.14 -8.63 -6.23
C ALA A 10 0.09 -7.24 -6.86
N TRP A 11 -0.94 -6.39 -6.89
CA TRP A 11 -0.85 -5.05 -7.46
C TRP A 11 0.06 -4.12 -6.64
N ILE A 12 -0.13 -4.10 -5.31
CA ILE A 12 0.70 -3.29 -4.41
C ILE A 12 2.15 -3.76 -4.49
N ARG A 13 2.40 -5.06 -4.44
CA ARG A 13 3.76 -5.64 -4.50
C ARG A 13 4.47 -5.25 -5.80
N ALA A 14 3.77 -5.31 -6.93
CA ALA A 14 4.33 -4.88 -8.22
C ALA A 14 4.64 -3.37 -8.25
N ARG A 15 3.84 -2.54 -7.57
CA ARG A 15 4.07 -1.09 -7.48
C ARG A 15 5.26 -0.78 -6.59
N VAL A 16 5.37 -1.46 -5.45
CA VAL A 16 6.46 -1.28 -4.48
C VAL A 16 7.80 -1.77 -5.02
N ALA A 17 7.83 -2.91 -5.72
CA ALA A 17 9.05 -3.44 -6.33
C ALA A 17 9.70 -2.47 -7.35
N ARG A 18 8.91 -1.58 -7.97
CA ARG A 18 9.45 -0.53 -8.88
C ARG A 18 10.19 0.58 -8.13
N VAL A 19 9.91 0.76 -6.84
CA VAL A 19 10.49 1.83 -6.01
C VAL A 19 11.58 1.27 -5.10
N GLY A 20 11.29 0.19 -4.36
CA GLY A 20 12.23 -0.44 -3.42
C GLY A 20 13.14 -1.52 -4.02
N GLY A 21 12.91 -1.92 -5.27
CA GLY A 21 13.71 -2.94 -5.94
C GLY A 21 13.30 -4.39 -5.61
N ALA A 22 14.14 -5.35 -6.02
CA ALA A 22 13.82 -6.79 -5.97
C ALA A 22 14.02 -7.44 -4.58
N GLY A 23 14.58 -6.73 -3.60
CA GLY A 23 14.91 -7.25 -2.26
C GLY A 23 13.87 -7.00 -1.18
N VAL A 24 12.71 -6.46 -1.56
CA VAL A 24 11.70 -5.98 -0.63
C VAL A 24 10.90 -7.14 -0.01
N THR A 25 10.75 -7.10 1.32
CA THR A 25 10.03 -8.08 2.14
C THR A 25 8.68 -7.56 2.62
N ASP A 26 7.76 -8.46 2.99
CA ASP A 26 6.38 -8.06 3.32
C ASP A 26 6.27 -7.26 4.64
N ASP A 27 7.29 -7.39 5.50
CA ASP A 27 7.38 -6.65 6.76
C ASP A 27 8.13 -5.31 6.62
N ASP A 28 8.71 -5.02 5.45
CA ASP A 28 9.36 -3.74 5.22
C ASP A 28 8.33 -2.60 5.28
N GLU A 29 8.70 -1.52 5.97
CA GLU A 29 7.92 -0.30 5.98
C GLU A 29 8.01 0.40 4.63
N LEU A 30 6.87 0.94 4.16
CA LEU A 30 6.82 1.76 2.96
C LEU A 30 7.61 3.06 3.18
N THR A 31 7.38 3.69 4.32
CA THR A 31 7.98 4.96 4.73
C THR A 31 9.07 4.77 5.78
N GLY A 32 9.85 5.81 6.03
CA GLY A 32 10.84 5.83 7.11
C GLY A 32 12.27 5.68 6.61
N ALA A 33 13.24 5.87 7.52
CA ALA A 33 14.66 5.87 7.17
C ALA A 33 15.16 4.50 6.69
N GLU A 34 14.55 3.42 7.18
CA GLU A 34 14.83 2.04 6.79
C GLU A 34 13.76 1.46 5.84
N GLY A 35 12.81 2.30 5.40
CA GLY A 35 11.72 1.87 4.52
C GLY A 35 12.16 1.71 3.06
N VAL A 36 11.25 1.19 2.24
CA VAL A 36 11.50 0.84 0.82
C VAL A 36 11.57 2.03 -0.13
N GLY A 37 11.89 3.22 0.38
CA GLY A 37 12.09 4.43 -0.42
C GLY A 37 10.81 5.13 -0.86
N PHE A 38 9.67 4.90 -0.19
CA PHE A 38 8.52 5.78 -0.36
C PHE A 38 8.66 6.98 0.58
N ASP A 39 8.74 8.16 -0.02
CA ASP A 39 8.44 9.40 0.69
C ASP A 39 6.92 9.54 0.94
N SER A 40 6.55 10.53 1.75
CA SER A 40 5.15 10.79 2.11
C SER A 40 4.27 11.07 0.90
N VAL A 41 4.80 11.71 -0.14
CA VAL A 41 4.05 12.01 -1.38
C VAL A 41 3.74 10.72 -2.13
N ARG A 42 4.74 9.87 -2.33
CA ARG A 42 4.59 8.57 -3.01
C ARG A 42 3.62 7.64 -2.28
N VAL A 43 3.56 7.71 -0.95
CA VAL A 43 2.55 6.95 -0.21
C VAL A 43 1.16 7.48 -0.50
N VAL A 44 0.94 8.80 -0.46
CA VAL A 44 -0.36 9.38 -0.81
C VAL A 44 -0.74 9.01 -2.25
N GLU A 45 0.18 9.09 -3.21
CA GLU A 45 -0.06 8.64 -4.59
C GLU A 45 -0.42 7.15 -4.69
N LEU A 46 0.23 6.30 -3.89
CA LEU A 46 -0.09 4.87 -3.82
C LEU A 46 -1.50 4.63 -3.26
N LEU A 47 -1.90 5.38 -2.22
CA LEU A 47 -3.23 5.29 -1.63
C LEU A 47 -4.29 5.73 -2.63
N LEU A 48 -4.14 6.91 -3.25
CA LEU A 48 -5.06 7.41 -4.29
C LEU A 48 -5.20 6.42 -5.46
N ALA A 49 -4.09 5.81 -5.89
CA ALA A 49 -4.13 4.80 -6.95
C ALA A 49 -4.83 3.51 -6.51
N CYS A 50 -4.79 3.15 -5.22
CA CYS A 50 -5.61 2.06 -4.68
C CYS A 50 -7.10 2.43 -4.69
N GLU A 51 -7.45 3.65 -4.27
CA GLU A 51 -8.83 4.14 -4.28
C GLU A 51 -9.42 4.12 -5.69
N GLU A 52 -8.71 4.70 -6.65
CA GLU A 52 -9.14 4.74 -8.06
C GLU A 52 -9.27 3.33 -8.65
N ARG A 53 -8.30 2.44 -8.39
CA ARG A 53 -8.30 1.10 -8.96
C ARG A 53 -9.35 0.19 -8.35
N PHE A 54 -9.50 0.22 -7.03
CA PHE A 54 -10.33 -0.74 -6.31
C PHE A 54 -11.68 -0.15 -5.88
N GLY A 55 -11.95 1.12 -6.18
CA GLY A 55 -13.19 1.81 -5.81
C GLY A 55 -13.40 1.85 -4.30
N VAL A 56 -12.32 2.07 -3.56
CA VAL A 56 -12.31 2.12 -2.08
C VAL A 56 -12.02 3.54 -1.61
N GLU A 57 -12.35 3.83 -0.35
CA GLU A 57 -11.93 5.07 0.32
C GLU A 57 -10.96 4.71 1.43
N LEU A 58 -9.78 5.34 1.41
CA LEU A 58 -8.65 5.05 2.30
C LEU A 58 -8.33 6.32 3.11
N PRO A 59 -8.65 6.36 4.41
CA PRO A 59 -8.37 7.53 5.24
C PRO A 59 -6.86 7.71 5.41
N ALA A 60 -6.24 8.50 4.53
CA ALA A 60 -4.80 8.67 4.44
C ALA A 60 -4.18 9.14 5.78
N GLU A 61 -4.87 10.00 6.52
CA GLU A 61 -4.44 10.46 7.84
C GLU A 61 -4.32 9.32 8.87
N GLU A 62 -5.30 8.41 8.90
CA GLU A 62 -5.29 7.24 9.78
C GLU A 62 -4.25 6.20 9.34
N LEU A 63 -4.07 6.07 8.03
CA LEU A 63 -3.08 5.19 7.42
C LEU A 63 -1.65 5.63 7.73
N LEU A 64 -1.38 6.93 7.64
CA LEU A 64 -0.08 7.53 7.93
C LEU A 64 0.21 7.64 9.44
N SER A 65 -0.80 7.48 10.30
CA SER A 65 -0.65 7.47 11.76
C SER A 65 -0.06 6.16 12.31
N THR A 66 0.14 5.16 11.46
CA THR A 66 0.74 3.86 11.82
C THR A 66 1.73 3.41 10.77
N PRO A 67 2.77 2.64 11.12
CA PRO A 67 3.67 2.06 10.12
C PRO A 67 2.89 1.26 9.07
N LEU A 68 3.05 1.68 7.82
CA LEU A 68 2.47 1.04 6.64
C LEU A 68 3.49 0.08 6.08
N THR A 69 3.23 -1.22 6.20
CA THR A 69 4.04 -2.27 5.58
C THR A 69 3.36 -2.85 4.35
N ILE A 70 4.13 -3.56 3.55
CA ILE A 70 3.66 -4.20 2.31
C ILE A 70 2.61 -5.27 2.60
N ARG A 71 2.71 -5.95 3.75
CA ARG A 71 1.68 -6.87 4.23
C ARG A 71 0.40 -6.16 4.67
N ARG A 72 0.51 -5.02 5.36
CA ARG A 72 -0.66 -4.36 5.97
C ARG A 72 -1.48 -3.53 4.99
N LEU A 73 -0.86 -2.93 3.97
CA LEU A 73 -1.60 -2.11 3.02
C LEU A 73 -2.68 -2.90 2.26
N PRO A 74 -2.40 -4.10 1.69
CA PRO A 74 -3.40 -4.93 1.04
C PRO A 74 -4.56 -5.32 1.96
N GLU A 75 -4.26 -5.68 3.21
CA GLU A 75 -5.29 -6.02 4.21
C GLU A 75 -6.25 -4.84 4.47
N ARG A 76 -5.74 -3.60 4.46
CA ARG A 76 -6.55 -2.40 4.64
C ARG A 76 -7.40 -2.08 3.42
N VAL A 77 -6.84 -2.15 2.22
CA VAL A 77 -7.56 -1.95 0.95
C VAL A 77 -8.67 -2.99 0.79
N ALA A 78 -8.38 -4.26 1.06
CA ALA A 78 -9.38 -5.34 1.00
C ALA A 78 -10.45 -5.23 2.11
N ARG A 79 -10.18 -4.52 3.22
CA ARG A 79 -11.18 -4.23 4.24
C ARG A 79 -12.08 -3.06 3.83
N ALA A 80 -11.53 -2.04 3.19
CA ALA A 80 -12.28 -0.87 2.71
C ALA A 80 -13.21 -1.18 1.54
N GLY A 81 -12.87 -2.19 0.71
CA GLY A 81 -13.69 -2.62 -0.42
C GLY A 81 -14.75 -3.69 -0.12
N ARG A 82 -15.04 -3.95 1.16
CA ARG A 82 -16.05 -4.94 1.60
C ARG A 82 -17.39 -4.31 1.92
#